data_AF-A0A2N7DJK5-F1
#
_entry.id   AF-A0A2N7DJK5-F1
#
_cell.length_a   1.000
_cell.length_b   1.000
_cell.length_c   1.000
_cell.angle_alpha   90.00
_cell.angle_beta   90.00
_cell.angle_gamma   90.00
#
_symmetry.space_group_name_H-M   'P 1'
#
loop_
_entity.id
_entity.type
_entity.pdbx_description
1 polymer ?
#
loop_
_entity_poly.entity_id
_entity_poly.type
_entity_poly.pdbx_seq_one_letter_code
_entity_poly.pdbx_strand_id
1 'polypeptide(L)'
;MVDSHQDKIKQQLSAVFLTDYKISKLQFNLLIFLAIIWGGVCNYLAISYIPIEWFNILGFWPILAMYLFFSIAGALLLDQKLPIKIFAGFNVIVLGAGILLSFMLKSVAADTIYTFFQYAALMTLLMLFIIHFLPKTLLTKKVVATIALGLIILIELVSWSLWGVTSNLFSLGILVMVFSGSSSLWAEANEEYDGSVGYCAELDYKISDAISWSAFVYMGLIHLLMTHLSKRESS
;
A
#
# COMPACT_ATOMS: atom_id res chain seq x y z
N MET A 1 -18.90 -35.66 -7.97
CA MET A 1 -19.42 -34.31 -8.33
C MET A 1 -18.61 -33.16 -7.70
N VAL A 2 -17.90 -33.37 -6.59
CA VAL A 2 -17.03 -32.35 -5.95
C VAL A 2 -15.73 -32.09 -6.75
N ASP A 3 -15.16 -33.10 -7.38
CA ASP A 3 -13.88 -33.00 -8.12
C ASP A 3 -13.96 -32.06 -9.34
N SER A 4 -15.07 -32.07 -10.08
CA SER A 4 -15.27 -31.21 -11.26
C SER A 4 -15.26 -29.71 -10.93
N HIS A 5 -15.69 -29.33 -9.72
CA HIS A 5 -15.71 -27.93 -9.32
C HIS A 5 -14.33 -27.46 -8.83
N GLN A 6 -13.60 -28.30 -8.09
CA GLN A 6 -12.23 -28.00 -7.68
C GLN A 6 -11.28 -27.89 -8.88
N ASP A 7 -11.45 -28.75 -9.89
CA ASP A 7 -10.61 -28.70 -11.09
C ASP A 7 -10.88 -27.46 -11.93
N LYS A 8 -12.14 -27.01 -12.03
CA LYS A 8 -12.47 -25.70 -12.62
C LYS A 8 -11.84 -24.54 -11.86
N ILE A 9 -11.88 -24.57 -10.53
CA ILE A 9 -11.26 -23.52 -9.69
C ILE A 9 -9.74 -23.51 -9.88
N LYS A 10 -9.08 -24.67 -9.88
CA LYS A 10 -7.64 -24.77 -10.13
C LYS A 10 -7.28 -24.28 -11.53
N GLN A 11 -8.07 -24.64 -12.54
CA GLN A 11 -7.85 -24.20 -13.91
C GLN A 11 -8.03 -22.68 -14.04
N GLN A 12 -9.06 -22.11 -13.40
CA GLN A 12 -9.26 -20.66 -13.36
C GLN A 12 -8.16 -19.94 -12.58
N LEU A 13 -7.73 -20.45 -11.42
CA LEU A 13 -6.60 -19.90 -10.65
C LEU A 13 -5.31 -19.93 -11.48
N SER A 14 -5.01 -21.06 -12.13
CA SER A 14 -3.84 -21.19 -12.98
C SER A 14 -3.87 -20.19 -14.14
N ALA A 15 -5.04 -19.99 -14.76
CA ALA A 15 -5.21 -18.99 -15.81
C ALA A 15 -5.04 -17.56 -15.26
N VAL A 16 -5.58 -17.25 -14.09
CA VAL A 16 -5.47 -15.92 -13.46
C VAL A 16 -4.00 -15.53 -13.19
N PHE A 17 -3.17 -16.48 -12.76
CA PHE A 17 -1.77 -16.21 -12.43
C PHE A 17 -0.81 -16.33 -13.63
N LEU A 18 -1.17 -17.11 -14.65
CA LEU A 18 -0.32 -17.40 -15.81
C LEU A 18 -0.70 -16.60 -17.06
N THR A 19 -1.89 -16.00 -17.10
CA THR A 19 -2.34 -15.14 -18.20
C THR A 19 -2.86 -13.82 -17.68
N ASP A 20 -2.36 -12.73 -18.27
CA ASP A 20 -2.76 -11.39 -17.94
C ASP A 20 -4.06 -11.05 -18.68
N TYR A 21 -5.16 -10.86 -17.93
CA TYR A 21 -6.50 -10.63 -18.49
C TYR A 21 -7.04 -9.25 -18.13
N LYS A 22 -7.97 -8.78 -18.97
CA LYS A 22 -8.67 -7.51 -18.80
C LYS A 22 -9.63 -7.58 -17.63
N ILE A 23 -9.56 -6.61 -16.73
CA ILE A 23 -10.42 -6.50 -15.54
C ILE A 23 -11.29 -5.25 -15.62
N SER A 24 -12.35 -5.21 -14.81
CA SER A 24 -13.14 -3.99 -14.65
C SER A 24 -12.43 -2.97 -13.75
N LYS A 25 -12.80 -1.68 -13.85
CA LYS A 25 -12.28 -0.62 -12.97
C LYS A 25 -12.50 -0.92 -11.47
N LEU A 26 -13.62 -1.56 -11.12
CA LEU A 26 -13.88 -1.98 -9.74
C LEU A 26 -12.90 -3.07 -9.30
N GLN A 27 -12.68 -4.08 -10.15
CA GLN A 27 -11.71 -5.15 -9.86
C GLN A 27 -10.29 -4.60 -9.74
N PHE A 28 -9.89 -3.65 -10.60
CA PHE A 28 -8.59 -2.98 -10.53
C PHE A 28 -8.38 -2.30 -9.17
N ASN A 29 -9.34 -1.47 -8.75
CA ASN A 29 -9.25 -0.77 -7.47
C ASN A 29 -9.33 -1.72 -6.26
N LEU A 30 -10.15 -2.77 -6.34
CA LEU A 30 -10.20 -3.80 -5.29
C LEU A 30 -8.89 -4.57 -5.18
N LEU A 31 -8.22 -4.89 -6.29
CA LEU A 31 -6.92 -5.56 -6.27
C LEU A 31 -5.84 -4.67 -5.65
N ILE A 32 -5.81 -3.37 -5.98
CA ILE A 32 -4.90 -2.41 -5.32
C ILE A 32 -5.17 -2.37 -3.81
N PHE A 33 -6.44 -2.23 -3.41
CA PHE A 33 -6.85 -2.23 -2.01
C PHE A 33 -6.39 -3.51 -1.28
N LEU A 34 -6.71 -4.69 -1.83
CA LEU A 34 -6.38 -5.98 -1.24
C LEU A 34 -4.87 -6.18 -1.12
N ALA A 35 -4.10 -5.77 -2.13
CA ALA A 35 -2.65 -5.85 -2.12
C ALA A 35 -2.03 -4.94 -1.05
N ILE A 36 -2.55 -3.72 -0.86
CA ILE A 36 -2.10 -2.83 0.22
C ILE A 36 -2.37 -3.45 1.59
N ILE A 37 -3.57 -4.00 1.80
CA ILE A 37 -3.91 -4.70 3.05
C ILE A 37 -3.01 -5.91 3.26
N TRP A 38 -2.76 -6.71 2.21
CA TRP A 38 -1.84 -7.85 2.25
C TRP A 38 -0.43 -7.42 2.68
N GLY A 39 0.14 -6.41 2.02
CA GLY A 39 1.44 -5.87 2.39
C GLY A 39 1.45 -5.36 3.83
N GLY A 40 0.38 -4.71 4.28
CA GLY A 40 0.23 -4.26 5.66
C GLY A 40 0.26 -5.41 6.67
N VAL A 41 -0.51 -6.47 6.41
CA VAL A 41 -0.54 -7.70 7.22
C VAL A 41 0.83 -8.36 7.25
N CYS A 42 1.49 -8.54 6.10
CA CYS A 42 2.84 -9.12 6.03
C CYS A 42 3.85 -8.33 6.87
N ASN A 43 3.83 -7.00 6.79
CA ASN A 43 4.73 -6.17 7.59
C ASN A 43 4.40 -6.17 9.07
N TYR A 44 3.12 -6.19 9.44
CA TYR A 44 2.70 -6.39 10.83
C TYR A 44 3.25 -7.72 11.40
N LEU A 45 3.14 -8.81 10.63
CA LEU A 45 3.70 -10.10 11.01
C LEU A 45 5.23 -10.05 11.11
N ALA A 46 5.92 -9.43 10.14
CA ALA A 46 7.36 -9.25 10.19
C ALA A 46 7.80 -8.52 11.49
N ILE A 47 7.14 -7.41 11.82
CA ILE A 47 7.42 -6.64 13.04
C ILE A 47 7.17 -7.46 14.31
N SER A 48 6.12 -8.28 14.31
CA SER A 48 5.72 -9.06 15.49
C SER A 48 6.59 -10.29 15.74
N TYR A 49 7.18 -10.87 14.69
CA TYR A 49 7.89 -12.15 14.76
C TYR A 49 9.39 -12.10 14.48
N ILE A 50 9.93 -11.02 13.90
CA ILE A 50 11.38 -10.87 13.71
C ILE A 50 12.03 -10.54 15.08
N PRO A 51 12.96 -11.36 15.59
CA PRO A 51 13.56 -11.13 16.90
C PRO A 51 14.43 -9.87 16.90
N ILE A 52 14.27 -9.02 17.93
CA ILE A 52 15.00 -7.75 18.06
C ILE A 52 16.51 -7.99 18.23
N GLU A 53 16.91 -9.15 18.75
CA GLU A 53 18.31 -9.54 18.93
C GLU A 53 19.08 -9.53 17.61
N TRP A 54 18.43 -9.89 16.49
CA TRP A 54 19.05 -9.88 15.16
C TRP A 54 19.53 -8.47 14.79
N PHE A 55 18.74 -7.46 15.16
CA PHE A 55 19.04 -6.06 14.89
C PHE A 55 20.19 -5.52 15.73
N ASN A 56 20.31 -5.98 16.98
CA ASN A 56 21.40 -5.61 17.86
C ASN A 56 22.74 -6.20 17.41
N ILE A 57 22.72 -7.38 16.76
CA ILE A 57 23.92 -8.05 16.25
C ILE A 57 24.35 -7.48 14.89
N LEU A 58 23.41 -7.29 13.96
CA LEU A 58 23.71 -6.85 12.59
C LEU A 58 24.01 -5.35 12.50
N GLY A 59 23.33 -4.53 13.32
CA GLY A 59 23.40 -3.07 13.20
C GLY A 59 22.72 -2.53 11.93
N PHE A 60 22.81 -1.22 11.71
CA PHE A 60 22.06 -0.52 10.67
C PHE A 60 22.49 -0.87 9.23
N TRP A 61 23.80 -0.93 8.95
CA TRP A 61 24.30 -1.05 7.58
C TRP A 61 23.91 -2.36 6.88
N PRO A 62 24.00 -3.56 7.51
CA PRO A 62 23.55 -4.79 6.87
C PRO A 62 22.03 -4.83 6.64
N ILE A 63 21.24 -4.22 7.52
CA ILE A 63 19.78 -4.12 7.37
C ILE A 63 19.42 -3.24 6.17
N LEU A 64 20.10 -2.10 6.04
CA LEU A 64 19.94 -1.24 4.88
C LEU A 64 20.34 -1.96 3.58
N ALA A 65 21.44 -2.71 3.59
CA ALA A 65 21.87 -3.50 2.44
C ALA A 65 20.84 -4.58 2.04
N MET A 66 20.26 -5.29 3.02
CA MET A 66 19.17 -6.24 2.77
C MET A 66 17.94 -5.55 2.18
N TYR A 67 17.51 -4.42 2.76
CA TYR A 67 16.40 -3.63 2.23
C TYR A 67 16.63 -3.22 0.78
N LEU A 68 17.81 -2.71 0.45
CA LEU A 68 18.17 -2.32 -0.93
C LEU A 68 18.18 -3.53 -1.86
N PHE A 69 18.75 -4.65 -1.42
CA PHE A 69 18.78 -5.89 -2.20
C PHE A 69 17.37 -6.39 -2.53
N PHE A 70 16.49 -6.48 -1.52
CA PHE A 70 15.09 -6.86 -1.73
C PHE A 70 14.34 -5.85 -2.59
N SER A 71 14.56 -4.54 -2.38
CA SER A 71 13.90 -3.50 -3.19
C SER A 71 14.30 -3.59 -4.67
N ILE A 72 15.59 -3.80 -4.97
CA ILE A 72 16.09 -3.95 -6.34
C ILE A 72 15.58 -5.25 -6.95
N ALA A 73 15.70 -6.38 -6.24
CA ALA A 73 15.24 -7.68 -6.72
C ALA A 73 13.72 -7.67 -7.01
N GLY A 74 12.96 -7.03 -6.13
CA GLY A 74 11.53 -6.86 -6.30
C GLY A 74 11.17 -5.95 -7.48
N ALA A 75 11.88 -4.82 -7.66
CA ALA A 75 11.69 -3.94 -8.81
C ALA A 75 11.96 -4.65 -10.15
N LEU A 76 13.00 -5.49 -10.22
CA LEU A 76 13.29 -6.31 -11.42
C LEU A 76 12.17 -7.32 -11.73
N LEU A 77 11.47 -7.80 -10.71
CA LEU A 77 10.33 -8.70 -10.86
C LEU A 77 9.04 -7.96 -11.23
N LEU A 78 8.87 -6.69 -10.82
CA LEU A 78 7.74 -5.85 -11.24
C LEU A 78 7.79 -5.49 -12.73
N ASP A 79 8.97 -5.43 -13.34
CA ASP A 79 9.14 -5.18 -14.79
C ASP A 79 8.78 -6.39 -15.67
N GLN A 80 8.37 -7.51 -15.05
CA GLN A 80 7.97 -8.72 -15.77
C GLN A 80 6.53 -8.61 -16.27
N LYS A 81 6.19 -9.36 -17.33
CA LYS A 81 4.84 -9.34 -17.92
C LYS A 81 3.83 -10.27 -17.25
N LEU A 82 4.31 -11.24 -16.46
CA LEU A 82 3.45 -12.28 -15.87
C LEU A 82 2.94 -11.82 -14.51
N PRO A 83 1.61 -11.84 -14.25
CA PRO A 83 1.04 -11.41 -12.97
C PRO A 83 1.67 -12.08 -11.76
N ILE A 84 1.99 -13.38 -11.85
CA ILE A 84 2.65 -14.11 -10.76
C ILE A 84 4.06 -13.59 -10.45
N LYS A 85 4.83 -13.17 -11.48
CA LYS A 85 6.18 -12.63 -11.28
C LYS A 85 6.13 -11.24 -10.67
N ILE A 86 5.19 -10.41 -11.12
CA ILE A 86 4.94 -9.08 -10.54
C ILE A 86 4.50 -9.23 -9.09
N PHE A 87 3.59 -10.15 -8.78
CA PHE A 87 3.16 -10.41 -7.41
C PHE A 87 4.30 -10.93 -6.53
N ALA A 88 5.17 -11.79 -7.07
CA ALA A 88 6.40 -12.19 -6.37
C ALA A 88 7.30 -10.98 -6.10
N GLY A 89 7.47 -10.10 -7.09
CA GLY A 89 8.20 -8.83 -6.93
C GLY A 89 7.62 -7.96 -5.83
N PHE A 90 6.30 -7.79 -5.80
CA PHE A 90 5.60 -7.09 -4.73
C PHE A 90 5.91 -7.70 -3.35
N ASN A 91 5.80 -9.02 -3.19
CA ASN A 91 6.09 -9.68 -1.92
C ASN A 91 7.57 -9.56 -1.50
N VAL A 92 8.49 -9.58 -2.46
CA VAL A 92 9.93 -9.36 -2.22
C VAL A 92 10.18 -7.93 -1.69
N ILE A 93 9.50 -6.93 -2.27
CA ILE A 93 9.53 -5.55 -1.78
C ILE A 93 8.95 -5.46 -0.36
N VAL A 94 7.77 -6.05 -0.13
CA VAL A 94 7.11 -6.08 1.17
C VAL A 94 8.03 -6.69 2.23
N LEU A 95 8.69 -7.82 1.94
CA LEU A 95 9.64 -8.45 2.84
C LEU A 95 10.80 -7.51 3.20
N GLY A 96 11.42 -6.86 2.22
CA GLY A 96 12.49 -5.89 2.45
C GLY A 96 12.03 -4.72 3.32
N ALA A 97 10.86 -4.16 3.01
CA ALA A 97 10.22 -3.11 3.80
C ALA A 97 9.92 -3.57 5.24
N GLY A 98 9.43 -4.79 5.42
CA GLY A 98 9.13 -5.38 6.73
C GLY A 98 10.36 -5.51 7.61
N ILE A 99 11.49 -5.96 7.06
CA ILE A 99 12.77 -6.04 7.79
C ILE A 99 13.22 -4.65 8.24
N LEU A 100 13.20 -3.67 7.33
CA LEU A 100 13.61 -2.31 7.66
C LEU A 100 12.67 -1.64 8.68
N LEU A 101 11.36 -1.81 8.53
CA LEU A 101 10.38 -1.30 9.49
C LEU A 101 10.53 -1.94 10.86
N SER A 102 10.78 -3.24 10.93
CA SER A 102 11.00 -3.95 12.19
C SER A 102 12.22 -3.38 12.94
N PHE A 103 13.27 -3.01 12.22
CA PHE A 103 14.42 -2.31 12.80
C PHE A 103 14.06 -0.91 13.30
N MET A 104 13.34 -0.12 12.50
CA MET A 104 12.97 1.27 12.81
C MET A 104 11.93 1.39 13.93
N LEU A 105 11.07 0.39 14.07
CA LEU A 105 9.98 0.37 15.04
C LEU A 105 10.34 -0.36 16.34
N LYS A 106 11.59 -0.84 16.50
CA LYS A 106 12.02 -1.60 17.69
C LYS A 106 11.80 -0.88 19.03
N SER A 107 11.75 0.46 19.01
CA SER A 107 11.56 1.32 20.18
C SER A 107 10.11 1.81 20.33
N VAL A 108 9.21 1.45 19.41
CA VAL A 108 7.82 1.89 19.40
C VAL A 108 6.94 0.85 20.09
N ALA A 109 6.05 1.30 20.98
CA ALA A 109 5.12 0.42 21.68
C ALA A 109 4.14 -0.27 20.71
N ALA A 110 3.85 -1.55 20.95
CA ALA A 110 2.98 -2.37 20.11
C ALA A 110 1.58 -1.74 19.88
N ASP A 111 1.01 -1.10 20.90
CA ASP A 111 -0.29 -0.42 20.80
C ASP A 111 -0.28 0.73 19.77
N THR A 112 0.84 1.45 19.65
CA THR A 112 0.99 2.52 18.65
C THR A 112 1.03 1.94 17.24
N ILE A 113 1.71 0.81 17.07
CA ILE A 113 1.81 0.11 15.77
C ILE A 113 0.43 -0.41 15.37
N TYR A 114 -0.30 -1.05 16.29
CA TYR A 114 -1.66 -1.53 16.06
C TYR A 114 -2.61 -0.40 15.64
N THR A 115 -2.59 0.71 16.39
CA THR A 115 -3.42 1.88 16.10
C THR A 115 -3.12 2.45 14.70
N PHE A 116 -1.84 2.52 14.32
CA PHE A 116 -1.44 2.96 12.98
C PHE A 116 -2.02 2.07 11.87
N PHE A 117 -1.92 0.74 12.00
CA PHE A 117 -2.48 -0.19 11.02
C PHE A 117 -4.01 -0.10 10.92
N GLN A 118 -4.70 0.15 12.04
CA GLN A 118 -6.15 0.38 12.03
C GLN A 118 -6.54 1.62 11.24
N TYR A 119 -5.89 2.77 11.51
CA TYR A 119 -6.11 3.98 10.72
C TYR A 119 -5.77 3.77 9.25
N ALA A 120 -4.70 3.04 8.96
CA ALA A 120 -4.32 2.73 7.59
C ALA A 120 -5.39 1.95 6.86
N ALA A 121 -5.87 0.85 7.45
CA ALA A 121 -6.93 0.05 6.85
C ALA A 121 -8.22 0.86 6.62
N LEU A 122 -8.63 1.68 7.59
CA LEU A 122 -9.80 2.55 7.47
C LEU A 122 -9.64 3.57 6.33
N MET A 123 -8.49 4.26 6.28
CA MET A 123 -8.23 5.25 5.24
C MET A 123 -8.16 4.62 3.85
N THR A 124 -7.49 3.47 3.70
CA THR A 124 -7.44 2.76 2.41
C THR A 124 -8.85 2.33 1.97
N LEU A 125 -9.72 1.93 2.90
CA LEU A 125 -11.12 1.59 2.59
C LEU A 125 -11.96 2.80 2.17
N LEU A 126 -11.82 3.93 2.86
CA LEU A 126 -12.50 5.17 2.47
C LEU A 126 -12.01 5.66 1.12
N MET A 127 -10.70 5.55 0.85
CA MET A 127 -10.12 5.90 -0.43
C MET A 127 -10.63 5.02 -1.57
N LEU A 128 -10.78 3.71 -1.35
CA LEU A 128 -11.41 2.80 -2.31
C LEU A 128 -12.81 3.30 -2.70
N PHE A 129 -13.62 3.68 -1.70
CA PHE A 129 -14.97 4.20 -1.92
C PHE A 129 -14.93 5.52 -2.71
N ILE A 130 -14.10 6.48 -2.28
CA ILE A 130 -13.97 7.78 -2.93
C ILE A 130 -13.55 7.61 -4.38
N ILE A 131 -12.44 6.91 -4.66
CA ILE A 131 -11.89 6.73 -6.01
C ILE A 131 -12.89 6.02 -6.94
N HIS A 132 -13.66 5.07 -6.40
CA HIS A 132 -14.65 4.34 -7.20
C HIS A 132 -15.82 5.23 -7.64
N PHE A 133 -16.34 6.08 -6.74
CA PHE A 133 -17.51 6.91 -7.01
C PHE A 133 -17.18 8.29 -7.57
N LEU A 134 -15.91 8.71 -7.54
CA LEU A 134 -15.50 10.01 -8.04
C LEU A 134 -15.66 10.08 -9.57
N PRO A 135 -16.28 11.13 -10.12
CA PRO A 135 -16.36 11.34 -11.57
C PRO A 135 -14.98 11.38 -12.22
N LYS A 136 -14.86 10.86 -13.45
CA LYS A 136 -13.59 10.85 -14.21
C LYS A 136 -12.91 12.24 -14.28
N THR A 137 -13.69 13.31 -14.41
CA THR A 137 -13.20 14.70 -14.48
C THR A 137 -12.56 15.21 -13.17
N LEU A 138 -12.89 14.59 -12.04
CA LEU A 138 -12.38 14.93 -10.72
C LEU A 138 -11.30 13.96 -10.24
N LEU A 139 -11.06 12.87 -10.96
CA LEU A 139 -10.09 11.83 -10.64
C LEU A 139 -8.66 12.23 -11.05
N THR A 140 -8.21 13.36 -10.52
CA THR A 140 -6.84 13.86 -10.73
C THR A 140 -6.06 13.74 -9.43
N LYS A 141 -4.73 13.56 -9.55
CA LYS A 141 -3.83 13.46 -8.38
C LYS A 141 -4.07 14.53 -7.32
N LYS A 142 -4.23 15.78 -7.75
CA LYS A 142 -4.40 16.94 -6.86
C LYS A 142 -5.73 16.88 -6.11
N VAL A 143 -6.84 16.63 -6.81
CA VAL A 143 -8.18 16.60 -6.21
C VAL A 143 -8.28 15.45 -5.22
N VAL A 144 -7.83 14.25 -5.60
CA VAL A 144 -7.91 13.08 -4.72
C VAL A 144 -7.03 13.26 -3.49
N ALA A 145 -5.82 13.81 -3.63
CA ALA A 145 -4.99 14.17 -2.49
C ALA A 145 -5.69 15.18 -1.57
N THR A 146 -6.33 16.23 -2.11
CA THR A 146 -7.09 17.21 -1.31
C THR A 146 -8.27 16.57 -0.57
N ILE A 147 -9.00 15.66 -1.21
CA ILE A 147 -10.09 14.92 -0.56
C ILE A 147 -9.55 14.06 0.58
N ALA A 148 -8.44 13.34 0.37
CA ALA A 148 -7.79 12.54 1.41
C ALA A 148 -7.34 13.40 2.60
N LEU A 149 -6.75 14.57 2.32
CA LEU A 149 -6.38 15.55 3.37
C LEU A 149 -7.61 15.99 4.17
N GLY A 150 -8.69 16.38 3.49
CA GLY A 150 -9.93 16.83 4.12
C GLY A 150 -10.60 15.75 4.97
N LEU A 151 -10.59 14.49 4.49
CA LEU A 151 -11.14 13.34 5.19
C LEU A 151 -10.41 13.06 6.52
N ILE A 152 -9.08 13.16 6.53
CA ILE A 152 -8.28 12.94 7.73
C ILE A 152 -8.55 14.03 8.77
N ILE A 153 -8.62 15.29 8.33
CA ILE A 153 -8.97 16.42 9.21
C ILE A 153 -10.39 16.22 9.78
N LEU A 154 -11.34 15.78 8.96
CA LEU A 154 -12.71 15.54 9.40
C LEU A 154 -12.80 14.40 10.42
N ILE A 155 -12.10 13.28 10.18
CA ILE A 155 -12.06 12.15 11.12
C ILE A 155 -11.48 12.58 12.47
N GLU A 156 -10.43 13.40 12.46
CA GLU A 156 -9.88 13.94 13.70
C GLU A 156 -10.87 14.85 14.43
N LEU A 157 -11.50 15.80 13.73
CA LEU A 157 -12.46 16.73 14.32
C LEU A 157 -13.65 15.99 14.95
N VAL A 158 -14.16 14.96 14.26
CA VAL A 158 -15.23 14.10 14.78
C VAL A 158 -14.74 13.31 15.99
N SER A 159 -13.51 12.77 15.94
CA SER A 159 -12.92 12.03 17.05
C SER A 159 -12.78 12.88 18.31
N TRP A 160 -12.28 14.10 18.13
CA TRP A 160 -12.20 15.09 19.19
C TRP A 160 -13.57 15.47 19.76
N SER A 161 -14.56 15.72 18.89
CA SER A 161 -15.90 16.14 19.29
C SER A 161 -16.69 15.05 20.02
N LEU A 162 -16.55 13.78 19.65
CA LEU A 162 -17.34 12.68 20.20
C LEU A 162 -16.66 11.97 21.38
N TRP A 163 -15.34 11.81 21.33
CA TRP A 163 -14.60 11.01 22.31
C TRP A 163 -13.60 11.83 23.13
N GLY A 164 -13.43 13.12 22.84
CA GLY A 164 -12.47 13.98 23.55
C GLY A 164 -11.01 13.55 23.38
N VAL A 165 -10.75 12.59 22.48
CA VAL A 165 -9.40 12.09 22.18
C VAL A 165 -8.77 13.04 21.17
N THR A 166 -7.68 13.67 21.58
CA THR A 166 -6.82 14.42 20.66
C THR A 166 -5.68 13.51 20.22
N SER A 167 -5.52 13.30 18.91
CA SER A 167 -4.28 12.77 18.40
C SER A 167 -3.19 13.85 18.54
N ASN A 168 -1.94 13.42 18.70
CA ASN A 168 -0.83 14.36 18.65
C ASN A 168 -0.83 15.02 17.26
N LEU A 169 -0.91 16.36 17.18
CA LEU A 169 -0.91 17.12 15.91
C LEU A 169 0.20 16.68 14.95
N PHE A 170 1.33 16.23 15.51
CA PHE A 170 2.43 15.65 14.75
C PHE A 170 2.07 14.30 14.10
N SER A 171 1.39 13.41 14.83
CA SER A 171 0.86 12.14 14.30
C SER A 171 -0.19 12.36 13.22
N LEU A 172 -1.01 13.40 13.37
CA LEU A 172 -1.97 13.79 12.34
C LEU A 172 -1.26 14.24 11.06
N GLY A 173 -0.22 15.07 11.15
CA GLY A 173 0.58 15.48 10.00
C GLY A 173 1.19 14.30 9.23
N ILE A 174 1.63 13.25 9.94
CA ILE A 174 2.15 12.00 9.37
C ILE A 174 1.06 11.28 8.58
N LEU A 175 -0.10 11.07 9.21
CA LEU A 175 -1.25 10.41 8.58
C LEU A 175 -1.64 11.18 7.30
N VAL A 176 -1.77 12.50 7.41
CA VAL A 176 -2.10 13.43 6.32
C VAL A 176 -1.13 13.29 5.14
N MET A 177 0.18 13.31 5.36
CA MET A 177 1.18 13.19 4.28
C MET A 177 1.20 11.79 3.66
N VAL A 178 1.20 10.74 4.48
CA VAL A 178 1.26 9.34 4.03
C VAL A 178 0.04 8.98 3.19
N PHE A 179 -1.16 9.32 3.65
CA PHE A 179 -2.41 8.98 2.95
C PHE A 179 -2.70 9.90 1.78
N SER A 180 -2.38 11.20 1.87
CA SER A 180 -2.53 12.08 0.70
C SER A 180 -1.58 11.70 -0.44
N GLY A 181 -0.32 11.37 -0.14
CA GLY A 181 0.65 10.91 -1.15
C GLY A 181 0.24 9.58 -1.79
N SER A 182 -0.11 8.58 -0.98
CA SER A 182 -0.56 7.28 -1.51
C SER A 182 -1.88 7.39 -2.30
N SER A 183 -2.82 8.22 -1.84
CA SER A 183 -4.06 8.49 -2.58
C SER A 183 -3.82 9.18 -3.92
N SER A 184 -2.81 10.05 -4.01
CA SER A 184 -2.42 10.72 -5.26
C SER A 184 -1.87 9.74 -6.30
N LEU A 185 -1.09 8.75 -5.85
CA LEU A 185 -0.56 7.67 -6.70
C LEU A 185 -1.68 6.72 -7.15
N TRP A 186 -2.67 6.46 -6.29
CA TRP A 186 -3.82 5.65 -6.65
C TRP A 186 -4.75 6.38 -7.63
N ALA A 187 -4.88 7.70 -7.50
CA ALA A 187 -5.59 8.52 -8.49
C ALA A 187 -4.86 8.50 -9.84
N GLU A 188 -3.53 8.63 -9.85
CA GLU A 188 -2.70 8.49 -11.05
C GLU A 188 -2.93 7.15 -11.75
N ALA A 189 -2.95 6.05 -10.97
CA ALA A 189 -3.21 4.72 -11.48
C ALA A 189 -4.58 4.59 -12.16
N ASN A 190 -5.59 5.38 -11.78
CA ASN A 190 -6.88 5.38 -12.48
C ASN A 190 -6.90 6.38 -13.64
N GLU A 191 -6.24 7.52 -13.49
CA GLU A 191 -6.13 8.59 -14.48
C GLU A 191 -5.42 8.10 -15.77
N GLU A 192 -4.41 7.24 -15.63
CA GLU A 192 -3.70 6.60 -16.75
C GLU A 192 -4.62 5.75 -17.63
N TYR A 193 -5.58 5.03 -17.04
CA TYR A 193 -6.44 4.08 -17.75
C TYR A 193 -7.77 4.70 -18.20
N ASP A 194 -8.29 5.68 -17.47
CA ASP A 194 -9.55 6.36 -17.80
C ASP A 194 -9.42 7.37 -18.96
N GLY A 195 -8.21 7.60 -19.50
CA GLY A 195 -7.98 8.45 -20.67
C GLY A 195 -8.15 9.95 -20.40
N SER A 196 -8.21 10.37 -19.13
CA SER A 196 -8.44 11.77 -18.73
C SER A 196 -7.25 12.69 -19.03
N VAL A 197 -6.06 12.15 -19.33
CA VAL A 197 -4.87 12.91 -19.71
C VAL A 197 -4.59 12.76 -21.21
N GLY A 198 -5.26 13.59 -22.00
CA GLY A 198 -4.77 14.28 -23.21
C GLY A 198 -4.10 13.54 -24.40
N TYR A 199 -3.55 12.33 -24.29
CA TYR A 199 -2.78 11.71 -25.39
C TYR A 199 -2.81 10.17 -25.46
N CYS A 200 -3.44 9.46 -24.52
CA CYS A 200 -3.52 8.00 -24.54
C CYS A 200 -4.97 7.54 -24.71
N ALA A 201 -5.21 6.59 -25.63
CA ALA A 201 -6.49 5.90 -25.75
C ALA A 201 -6.85 5.22 -24.41
N GLU A 202 -8.15 5.06 -24.12
CA GLU A 202 -8.64 4.31 -22.95
C GLU A 202 -7.95 2.94 -22.92
N LEU A 203 -7.09 2.72 -21.91
CA LEU A 203 -6.31 1.49 -21.78
C LEU A 203 -7.16 0.47 -21.05
N ASP A 204 -7.06 -0.79 -21.47
CA ASP A 204 -7.70 -1.87 -20.73
C ASP A 204 -6.99 -2.06 -19.39
N TYR A 205 -7.75 -1.98 -18.29
CA TYR A 205 -7.24 -2.37 -16.98
C TYR A 205 -6.83 -3.84 -17.00
N LYS A 206 -5.63 -4.16 -16.49
CA LYS A 206 -5.13 -5.53 -16.38
C LYS A 206 -4.72 -5.87 -14.95
N ILE A 207 -4.59 -7.17 -14.66
CA ILE A 207 -4.15 -7.61 -13.32
C ILE A 207 -2.70 -7.24 -13.07
N SER A 208 -1.82 -7.46 -14.06
CA SER A 208 -0.40 -7.09 -13.94
C SER A 208 -0.25 -5.66 -13.43
N ASP A 209 -1.06 -4.78 -14.02
CA ASP A 209 -1.02 -3.35 -13.80
C ASP A 209 -1.56 -2.99 -12.43
N ALA A 210 -2.67 -3.63 -12.00
CA ALA A 210 -3.20 -3.46 -10.65
C ALA A 210 -2.16 -3.84 -9.58
N ILE A 211 -1.45 -4.95 -9.79
CA ILE A 211 -0.41 -5.42 -8.86
C ILE A 211 0.79 -4.46 -8.87
N SER A 212 1.26 -4.02 -10.04
CA SER A 212 2.35 -3.05 -10.16
C SER A 212 2.01 -1.72 -9.50
N TRP A 213 0.83 -1.16 -9.77
CA TRP A 213 0.34 0.05 -9.12
C TRP A 213 0.19 -0.10 -7.62
N SER A 214 -0.27 -1.27 -7.15
CA SER A 214 -0.32 -1.54 -5.70
C SER A 214 1.07 -1.50 -5.06
N ALA A 215 2.11 -1.98 -5.74
CA ALA A 215 3.48 -1.92 -5.24
C ALA A 215 3.97 -0.48 -5.13
N PHE A 216 3.66 0.39 -6.11
CA PHE A 216 4.01 1.81 -6.06
C PHE A 216 3.28 2.54 -4.93
N VAL A 217 1.97 2.34 -4.80
CA VAL A 217 1.16 2.95 -3.72
C VAL A 217 1.66 2.49 -2.35
N TYR A 218 1.94 1.19 -2.21
CA TYR A 218 2.46 0.61 -0.97
C TYR A 218 3.85 1.15 -0.63
N MET A 219 4.77 1.21 -1.59
CA MET A 219 6.11 1.78 -1.37
C MET A 219 6.05 3.26 -1.00
N GLY A 220 5.15 4.03 -1.62
CA GLY A 220 4.87 5.40 -1.21
C GLY A 220 4.45 5.50 0.26
N LEU A 221 3.55 4.61 0.69
CA LEU A 221 3.09 4.53 2.08
C LEU A 221 4.25 4.23 3.05
N ILE A 222 5.08 3.23 2.73
CA ILE A 222 6.23 2.84 3.56
C ILE A 222 7.30 3.93 3.60
N HIS A 223 7.64 4.54 2.47
CA HIS A 223 8.65 5.60 2.40
C HIS A 223 8.25 6.82 3.23
N LEU A 224 6.99 7.25 3.13
CA LEU A 224 6.47 8.37 3.91
C LEU A 224 6.42 8.03 5.41
N LEU A 225 6.10 6.79 5.77
CA LEU A 225 6.19 6.29 7.15
C LEU A 225 7.64 6.36 7.68
N MET A 226 8.61 5.83 6.92
CA MET A 226 10.02 5.79 7.34
C MET A 226 10.65 7.18 7.50
N THR A 227 10.40 8.07 6.54
CA THR A 227 10.88 9.46 6.57
C THR A 227 10.43 10.19 7.83
N HIS A 228 9.29 9.78 8.40
CA HIS A 228 8.77 10.36 9.62
C HIS A 228 9.21 9.68 10.90
N LEU A 229 9.35 8.35 10.91
CA LEU A 229 9.92 7.64 12.07
C LEU A 229 11.35 8.11 12.39
N SER A 230 12.16 8.41 11.36
CA SER A 230 13.52 8.93 11.53
C SER A 230 13.59 10.29 12.25
N LYS A 231 12.55 11.13 12.18
CA LYS A 231 12.52 12.44 12.87
C LYS A 231 12.24 12.34 14.37
N ARG A 232 11.86 11.16 14.87
CA ARG A 232 11.52 10.94 16.29
C ARG A 232 12.75 10.61 17.14
N GLU A 233 13.86 10.15 16.56
CA GLU A 233 15.10 9.85 17.29
C GLU A 233 15.96 11.09 17.57
N SER A 234 15.66 12.24 16.96
CA SER A 234 16.43 13.49 17.12
C SER A 234 15.86 14.46 18.17
N SER A 235 14.86 14.05 18.95
CA SER A 235 14.22 14.85 20.01
C SER A 235 14.23 14.10 21.33
#